data_AF-R3KJ30-F1
#
_entry.id   AF-R3KJ30-F1
#
_cell.length_a   1.000
_cell.length_b   1.000
_cell.length_c   1.000
_cell.angle_alpha   90.00
_cell.angle_beta   90.00
_cell.angle_gamma   90.00
#
_symmetry.space_group_name_H-M   'P 1'
#
loop_
_entity.id
_entity.type
_entity.pdbx_description
1 polymer ?
#
loop_
_entity_poly.entity_id
_entity_poly.type
_entity_poly.pdbx_seq_one_letter_code
_entity_poly.pdbx_strand_id
1 'polypeptide(L)' 'MPDTTAGRAKIREYFDDKKISLTSVATYFNIHKQDLNDYLSGKNQSKKAHETLTAIIEYYKIR' A
#
# COMPACT_ATOMS: atom_id res chain seq x y z
N MET A 1 -7.05 -14.19 7.95
CA MET A 1 -7.43 -12.80 7.64
C MET A 1 -8.17 -12.79 6.30
N PRO A 2 -9.15 -11.91 6.09
CA PRO A 2 -9.77 -11.74 4.77
C PRO A 2 -8.70 -11.43 3.71
N ASP A 3 -8.93 -11.89 2.49
CA ASP A 3 -7.96 -11.82 1.41
C ASP A 3 -7.68 -10.36 1.00
N THR A 4 -6.52 -9.83 1.37
CA THR A 4 -6.11 -8.45 1.00
C THR A 4 -5.51 -8.35 -0.39
N THR A 5 -5.50 -9.43 -1.17
CA THR A 5 -4.95 -9.45 -2.54
C THR A 5 -5.62 -8.43 -3.44
N ALA A 6 -6.95 -8.30 -3.36
CA ALA A 6 -7.69 -7.30 -4.12
C ALA A 6 -7.28 -5.85 -3.74
N GLY A 7 -7.06 -5.57 -2.46
CA GLY A 7 -6.64 -4.25 -2.00
C GLY A 7 -5.23 -3.88 -2.47
N ARG A 8 -4.29 -4.85 -2.42
CA ARG A 8 -2.91 -4.64 -2.88
C ARG A 8 -2.83 -4.38 -4.39
N ALA A 9 -3.64 -5.08 -5.18
CA ALA A 9 -3.73 -4.87 -6.63
C ALA A 9 -4.24 -3.47 -6.95
N LYS A 10 -5.36 -3.04 -6.33
CA LYS A 10 -5.93 -1.70 -6.51
C LYS A 10 -4.95 -0.58 -6.18
N ILE A 11 -4.18 -0.71 -5.09
CA ILE A 11 -3.17 0.29 -4.73
C ILE A 11 -2.07 0.38 -5.81
N ARG A 12 -1.58 -0.76 -6.31
CA ARG A 12 -0.56 -0.78 -7.37
C ARG A 12 -1.06 -0.14 -8.66
N GLU A 13 -2.25 -0.52 -9.10
CA GLU A 13 -2.87 0.04 -10.31
C GLU A 13 -3.06 1.55 -10.17
N TYR A 14 -3.58 2.01 -9.03
CA TYR A 14 -3.76 3.43 -8.78
C TYR A 14 -2.44 4.21 -8.79
N PHE A 15 -1.39 3.64 -8.19
CA PHE A 15 -0.07 4.29 -8.19
C PHE A 15 0.56 4.35 -9.58
N ASP A 16 0.37 3.31 -10.41
CA ASP A 16 0.88 3.32 -11.78
C ASP A 16 0.09 4.26 -12.70
N ASP A 17 -1.24 4.29 -12.58
CA ASP A 17 -2.13 5.20 -13.33
C ASP A 17 -1.83 6.67 -13.01
N LYS A 18 -1.74 7.01 -11.72
CA LYS A 18 -1.48 8.37 -11.25
C LYS A 18 0.00 8.75 -11.23
N LYS A 19 0.90 7.85 -11.64
CA LYS A 19 2.36 8.03 -11.56
C LYS A 19 2.83 8.47 -10.17
N ILE A 20 2.19 7.93 -9.13
CA ILE A 20 2.52 8.20 -7.73
C ILE A 20 3.80 7.44 -7.38
N SER A 21 4.79 8.16 -6.89
CA SER A 21 6.04 7.56 -6.43
C SER A 21 5.84 6.80 -5.13
N LEU A 22 6.15 5.50 -5.13
CA LEU A 22 6.20 4.66 -3.93
C LEU A 22 7.12 5.25 -2.85
N THR A 23 8.21 5.93 -3.26
CA THR A 23 9.11 6.59 -2.31
C THR A 23 8.41 7.73 -1.58
N SER A 24 7.63 8.55 -2.29
CA SER A 24 6.88 9.67 -1.70
C SER A 24 5.79 9.18 -0.75
N VAL A 25 5.08 8.11 -1.12
CA VAL A 25 4.10 7.46 -0.25
C VAL A 25 4.79 6.92 1.00
N ALA A 26 5.91 6.23 0.84
CA ALA A 26 6.67 5.68 1.96
C ALA A 26 7.11 6.79 2.95
N THR A 27 7.60 7.93 2.44
CA THR A 27 7.91 9.11 3.26
C THR A 27 6.69 9.66 3.97
N TYR A 28 5.56 9.80 3.27
CA TYR A 28 4.33 10.37 3.84
C TYR A 28 3.76 9.51 4.97
N PHE A 29 3.78 8.18 4.80
CA PHE A 29 3.31 7.23 5.81
C PHE A 29 4.39 6.87 6.85
N ASN A 30 5.55 7.53 6.81
CA ASN A 30 6.70 7.28 7.69
C ASN A 30 7.09 5.79 7.77
N ILE A 31 7.18 5.15 6.61
CA ILE A 31 7.59 3.75 6.45
C ILE A 31 8.75 3.65 5.47
N HIS A 32 9.54 2.58 5.59
CA HIS A 32 10.62 2.35 4.64
C HIS A 32 10.04 1.93 3.28
N LYS A 33 10.63 2.38 2.17
CA LYS A 33 10.16 2.02 0.81
C LYS A 33 10.13 0.51 0.61
N GLN A 34 11.11 -0.20 1.17
CA GLN A 34 11.19 -1.66 1.09
C GLN A 34 10.04 -2.32 1.85
N ASP A 35 9.68 -1.81 3.03
CA ASP A 35 8.54 -2.31 3.80
C ASP A 35 7.24 -2.10 3.03
N LEU A 36 7.03 -0.92 2.43
CA LEU A 36 5.85 -0.66 1.60
C LEU A 36 5.76 -1.64 0.42
N ASN A 37 6.89 -1.95 -0.23
CA ASN A 37 6.92 -2.93 -1.31
C ASN A 37 6.63 -4.36 -0.81
N ASP A 38 7.13 -4.73 0.37
CA ASP A 38 6.86 -6.01 1.01
C ASP A 38 5.38 -6.14 1.42
N TYR A 39 4.75 -5.04 1.86
CA TYR A 39 3.31 -4.97 2.15
C TYR A 39 2.48 -5.15 0.88
N LEU A 40 2.82 -4.43 -0.19
CA LEU A 40 2.12 -4.52 -1.47
C LEU A 40 2.32 -5.88 -2.14
N SER A 41 3.51 -6.49 -2.06
CA SER A 41 3.78 -7.82 -2.63
C SER A 41 3.12 -8.95 -1.82
N GLY A 42 2.66 -8.67 -0.60
CA GLY A 42 2.10 -9.68 0.29
C GLY A 42 3.17 -10.56 0.94
N LYS A 43 4.46 -10.20 0.81
CA LYS A 43 5.58 -10.84 1.52
C LYS A 43 5.51 -10.57 3.02
N ASN A 44 5.00 -9.40 3.42
CA ASN A 44 4.71 -9.06 4.81
C ASN A 44 3.22 -8.73 4.97
N GLN A 45 2.52 -9.60 5.71
CA GLN A 45 1.07 -9.52 5.97
C GLN A 45 0.77 -9.23 7.45
N SER A 46 1.72 -8.60 8.15
CA SER A 46 1.53 -8.21 9.55
C SER A 46 0.33 -7.25 9.71
N LYS A 47 -0.12 -7.11 10.97
CA LYS A 47 -1.15 -6.12 11.34
C LYS A 47 -0.79 -4.71 10.86
N LYS A 48 0.47 -4.32 11.02
CA LYS A 48 1.00 -3.04 10.53
C LYS A 48 0.88 -2.89 9.01
N ALA A 49 1.15 -3.96 8.25
CA ALA A 49 1.00 -3.96 6.80
C ALA A 49 -0.47 -3.69 6.40
N HIS A 50 -1.42 -4.39 7.04
CA HIS A 50 -2.84 -4.17 6.79
C HIS A 50 -3.28 -2.74 7.15
N GLU A 51 -2.92 -2.25 8.33
CA GLU A 51 -3.25 -0.88 8.77
C GLU A 51 -2.70 0.17 7.79
N THR A 52 -1.46 -0.02 7.33
CA THR A 52 -0.81 0.87 6.36
C THR A 52 -1.55 0.86 5.02
N LEU A 53 -1.86 -0.32 4.48
CA LEU A 53 -2.56 -0.44 3.19
C LEU A 53 -3.97 0.13 3.26
N THR A 54 -4.69 -0.09 4.37
CA THR A 54 -6.01 0.52 4.59
C THR A 54 -5.90 2.04 4.66
N ALA A 55 -4.93 2.60 5.40
CA ALA A 55 -4.73 4.04 5.48
C ALA A 55 -4.40 4.66 4.10
N ILE A 56 -3.60 3.97 3.27
CA ILE A 56 -3.32 4.39 1.89
C ILE A 56 -4.61 4.42 1.06
N ILE A 57 -5.42 3.36 1.12
CA ILE A 57 -6.71 3.27 0.40
C ILE A 57 -7.64 4.41 0.82
N GLU A 58 -7.76 4.67 2.12
CA GLU A 58 -8.63 5.73 2.66
C GLU A 58 -8.14 7.14 2.32
N TYR A 59 -6.83 7.35 2.31
CA TYR A 59 -6.20 8.63 2.00
C TYR A 59 -6.37 8.99 0.52
N TYR A 60 -6.03 8.06 -0.37
CA TYR A 60 -6.14 8.26 -1.82
C TYR A 60 -7.56 8.02 -2.37
N LYS A 61 -8.51 7.65 -1.49
CA LYS A 61 -9.90 7.33 -1.85
C LYS A 61 -9.99 6.29 -2.97
N ILE A 62 -9.13 5.27 -2.91
CA ILE A 62 -9.09 4.17 -3.87
C ILE A 62 -10.35 3.31 -3.65
N ARG A 63 -11.23 3.21 -4.65
CA ARG A 63 -12.48 2.45 -4.60
C ARG A 63 -12.49 1.33 -5.63
#